data_AF-A0A9P0K189-F1
#
_entry.id   AF-A0A9P0K189-F1
#
_cell.length_a   1.000
_cell.length_b   1.000
_cell.length_c   1.000
_cell.angle_alpha   90.00
_cell.angle_beta   90.00
_cell.angle_gamma   90.00
#
_symmetry.space_group_name_H-M   'P 1'
#
loop_
_entity.id
_entity.type
_entity.pdbx_description
1 polymer ?
#
loop_
_entity_poly.entity_id
_entity_poly.type
_entity_poly.pdbx_seq_one_letter_code
_entity_poly.pdbx_strand_id
1 'polypeptide(L)' 'MLLVYQCPNCQKAYDKQRSLYVHQLYYCNRESKFSCPNSGCSYRSNLKSNLKRHMLLQHGMTQEQISALTDSMTYGYKKW' A
#
# COMPACT_ATOMS: atom_id res chain seq x y z
N MET A 1 10.54 22.00 -6.18
CA MET A 1 9.76 21.39 -5.07
C MET A 1 10.75 20.96 -4.00
N LEU A 2 10.64 21.49 -2.79
CA LEU A 2 11.51 21.12 -1.67
C LEU A 2 10.91 19.91 -0.93
N LEU A 3 11.71 18.88 -0.66
CA LEU A 3 11.33 17.76 0.21
C LEU A 3 11.61 18.17 1.65
N VAL A 4 10.57 18.64 2.36
CA VAL A 4 10.74 19.25 3.70
C VAL A 4 10.50 18.24 4.82
N TYR A 5 9.82 17.13 4.55
CA TYR A 5 9.36 16.20 5.59
C TYR A 5 10.15 14.89 5.55
N GLN A 6 11.08 14.73 6.48
CA GLN A 6 11.96 13.56 6.56
C GLN A 6 11.52 12.57 7.64
N CYS A 7 11.60 11.28 7.31
CA CYS A 7 11.35 10.22 8.28
C CYS A 7 12.57 10.04 9.20
N PRO A 8 12.43 10.15 10.54
CA PRO A 8 13.55 10.04 11.45
C PRO A 8 14.17 8.63 11.48
N ASN A 9 13.39 7.60 11.14
CA ASN A 9 13.81 6.21 11.27
C ASN A 9 14.55 5.67 10.04
N CYS A 10 14.28 6.20 8.85
CA CYS A 10 14.85 5.68 7.59
C CYS A 10 15.36 6.77 6.65
N GLN A 11 15.29 8.04 7.07
CA GLN A 11 15.81 9.21 6.38
C GLN A 11 15.18 9.51 5.00
N LYS A 12 14.12 8.79 4.59
CA LYS A 12 13.34 9.13 3.38
C LYS A 12 12.63 10.47 3.54
N ALA A 13 12.71 11.30 2.51
CA ALA A 13 12.10 12.63 2.48
C ALA A 13 10.90 12.68 1.55
N TYR A 14 9.92 13.51 1.92
CA TYR A 14 8.65 13.69 1.23
C TYR A 14 8.35 15.18 1.03
N ASP A 15 7.63 15.49 -0.04
CA ASP A 15 7.17 16.84 -0.39
C ASP A 15 5.97 17.28 0.46
N LYS A 16 5.22 16.32 1.02
CA LYS A 16 4.00 16.54 1.79
C LYS A 16 4.06 15.80 3.13
N GLN A 17 3.59 16.45 4.18
CA GLN A 17 3.46 15.86 5.51
C GLN A 17 2.57 14.61 5.52
N ARG A 18 1.48 14.62 4.74
CA ARG A 18 0.60 13.43 4.59
C ARG A 18 1.35 12.22 4.03
N SER A 19 2.25 12.43 3.09
CA SER A 19 3.05 11.36 2.48
C SER A 19 4.03 10.77 3.52
N LEU A 20 4.69 11.62 4.31
CA LEU A 20 5.53 11.17 5.43
C LEU A 20 4.71 10.38 6.46
N TYR A 21 3.53 10.87 6.84
CA TYR A 21 2.66 10.17 7.80
C TYR A 21 2.27 8.77 7.30
N VAL A 22 1.80 8.65 6.06
CA VAL A 22 1.46 7.36 5.45
C VAL A 22 2.69 6.45 5.38
N HIS A 23 3.86 7.00 5.04
CA HIS A 23 5.11 6.25 5.06
C HIS A 23 5.40 5.68 6.45
N GLN A 24 5.39 6.50 7.50
CA GLN A 24 5.66 6.06 8.86
C GLN A 24 4.66 5.00 9.32
N LEU A 25 3.39 5.19 9.00
CA LEU A 25 2.31 4.31 9.46
C LEU A 25 2.30 2.95 8.78
N TYR A 26 2.63 2.88 7.48
CA TYR A 26 2.43 1.66 6.70
C TYR A 26 3.69 1.07 6.10
N TYR A 27 4.76 1.84 5.89
CA TYR A 27 5.93 1.40 5.13
C TYR A 27 7.22 1.38 5.94
N CYS A 28 7.40 2.33 6.85
CA CYS A 28 8.62 2.45 7.61
C CYS A 28 8.80 1.22 8.50
N ASN A 29 9.84 0.43 8.23
CA ASN A 29 10.19 -0.80 8.94
C ASN A 29 9.04 -1.82 8.98
N ARG A 30 8.20 -1.88 7.93
CA ARG A 30 7.09 -2.83 7.83
C ARG A 30 7.20 -3.68 6.58
N GLU A 31 7.08 -4.99 6.76
CA GLU A 31 6.96 -5.92 5.64
C GLU A 31 5.60 -5.78 4.94
N SER A 32 5.64 -5.86 3.61
CA SER A 32 4.47 -5.79 2.75
C SER A 32 3.46 -6.90 3.07
N LYS A 33 2.30 -6.52 3.60
CA LYS A 33 1.25 -7.47 3.99
C LYS A 33 0.40 -7.97 2.83
N PHE A 34 0.32 -7.22 1.74
CA PHE A 34 -0.56 -7.50 0.61
C PHE A 34 0.27 -7.94 -0.59
N SER A 35 0.10 -9.18 -1.03
CA SER A 35 0.76 -9.73 -2.21
C SER A 35 -0.24 -9.93 -3.34
N CYS A 36 0.21 -9.76 -4.58
CA CYS A 36 -0.59 -10.09 -5.74
C CYS A 36 -0.89 -11.61 -5.77
N PRO A 37 -2.17 -12.02 -5.89
CA PRO A 37 -2.52 -13.44 -6.04
C PRO A 37 -2.31 -13.95 -7.46
N ASN A 38 -2.05 -13.08 -8.45
CA ASN A 38 -1.82 -13.50 -9.82
C ASN A 38 -0.49 -14.25 -9.93
N SER A 39 -0.56 -15.48 -10.45
CA SER A 39 0.61 -16.32 -10.70
C SER A 39 1.66 -15.57 -11.54
N GLY A 40 2.92 -15.60 -11.08
CA GLY A 40 4.03 -14.91 -11.76
C GLY A 40 4.14 -13.41 -11.47
N CYS A 41 3.25 -12.82 -10.67
CA CYS A 41 3.37 -11.43 -10.27
C CYS A 41 4.01 -11.30 -8.88
N SER A 42 5.19 -10.65 -8.81
CA SER A 42 5.90 -10.41 -7.54
C SER A 42 5.49 -9.10 -6.85
N TYR A 43 4.43 -8.43 -7.30
CA TYR A 43 4.00 -7.15 -6.74
C TYR A 43 3.49 -7.32 -5.29
N ARG A 44 3.99 -6.47 -4.40
CA ARG A 44 3.59 -6.41 -3.00
C ARG A 44 3.38 -4.98 -2.53
N SER A 45 2.48 -4.77 -1.59
CA SER A 45 2.12 -3.47 -1.05
C SER A 45 1.76 -3.55 0.44
N ASN A 46 1.95 -2.44 1.14
CA ASN A 46 1.46 -2.25 2.51
C ASN A 46 0.05 -1.65 2.58
N LEU A 47 -0.49 -1.20 1.45
CA LEU A 47 -1.82 -0.61 1.34
C LEU A 47 -2.73 -1.45 0.44
N LYS A 48 -3.93 -1.77 0.94
CA LYS A 48 -4.99 -2.50 0.20
C LYS A 48 -5.39 -1.76 -1.07
N SER A 49 -5.59 -0.44 -1.00
CA SER A 49 -5.96 0.41 -2.15
C SER A 49 -4.94 0.32 -3.29
N ASN A 50 -3.64 0.26 -2.97
CA ASN A 50 -2.59 0.09 -3.96
C ASN A 50 -2.60 -1.31 -4.58
N LEU A 51 -2.95 -2.36 -3.82
CA LEU A 51 -3.11 -3.71 -4.36
C LEU A 51 -4.32 -3.78 -5.31
N LYS A 52 -5.47 -3.21 -4.91
CA LYS A 52 -6.67 -3.17 -5.76
C LYS A 52 -6.39 -2.45 -7.08
N ARG A 53 -5.78 -1.27 -7.03
CA ARG A 53 -5.39 -0.51 -8.21
C ARG A 53 -4.42 -1.28 -9.10
N HIS A 54 -3.46 -2.00 -8.52
CA HIS A 54 -2.55 -2.85 -9.27
C HIS A 54 -3.31 -3.97 -10.00
N MET A 55 -4.23 -4.69 -9.34
CA MET A 55 -5.02 -5.74 -9.99
C MET A 55 -5.84 -5.22 -11.18
N LEU A 56 -6.47 -4.06 -11.01
CA LEU A 56 -7.28 -3.44 -12.06
C LEU A 56 -6.41 -3.04 -13.27
N LEU A 57 -5.27 -2.40 -13.03
CA LEU A 57 -4.45 -1.81 -14.10
C LEU A 57 -3.45 -2.79 -14.73
N GLN A 58 -2.99 -3.80 -13.99
CA GLN A 58 -1.94 -4.73 -14.47
C GLN A 58 -2.50 -6.10 -14.86
N HIS A 59 -3.63 -6.49 -14.27
CA HIS A 59 -4.24 -7.81 -14.52
C HIS A 59 -5.67 -7.71 -15.09
N GLY A 60 -6.19 -6.50 -15.31
CA GLY A 60 -7.52 -6.30 -15.88
C GLY A 60 -8.66 -6.90 -15.05
N MET A 61 -8.42 -7.15 -13.75
CA MET A 61 -9.43 -7.77 -12.89
C MET A 61 -10.57 -6.80 -12.62
N THR A 62 -11.79 -7.33 -12.52
CA THR A 62 -12.97 -6.53 -12.17
C THR A 62 -13.03 -6.24 -10.68
N GLN A 63 -13.83 -5.24 -10.30
CA GLN A 63 -13.98 -4.85 -8.90
C GLN A 63 -14.56 -5.98 -8.05
N GLU A 64 -15.44 -6.80 -8.62
CA GLU A 64 -16.07 -7.97 -7.99
C GLU A 64 -15.05 -9.08 -7.72
N GLN A 65 -14.15 -9.33 -8.68
CA GLN A 65 -13.05 -10.28 -8.51
C GLN A 65 -12.08 -9.80 -7.43
N ILE A 66 -11.76 -8.50 -7.42
CA ILE A 66 -10.86 -7.88 -6.44
C ILE A 66 -11.49 -7.85 -5.03
N SER A 67 -12.79 -7.61 -4.90
CA SER A 67 -13.46 -7.65 -3.59
C SER A 67 -13.40 -9.05 -3.00
N ALA A 68 -13.75 -10.08 -3.77
CA ALA A 68 -13.68 -11.48 -3.33
C ALA A 68 -12.28 -11.88 -2.83
N LEU A 69 -11.22 -11.41 -3.51
CA LEU A 69 -9.83 -11.69 -3.12
C LEU A 69 -9.35 -10.90 -1.89
N THR A 70 -9.94 -9.74 -1.63
CA THR A 70 -9.44 -8.80 -0.62
C THR A 70 -10.33 -8.71 0.63
N ASP A 71 -11.51 -9.33 0.63
CA ASP A 71 -12.44 -9.37 1.76
C ASP A 71 -12.04 -10.38 2.84
N SER A 72 -11.20 -11.37 2.50
CA SER A 72 -10.52 -12.25 3.47
C SER A 72 -9.31 -11.62 4.16
N MET A 73 -8.86 -10.43 3.72
CA MET A 73 -7.68 -9.73 4.24
C MET A 73 -8.05 -8.67 5.29
N THR A 74 -8.84 -9.04 6.30
CA THR A 74 -9.22 -8.13 7.40
C THR A 74 -8.05 -7.95 8.39
N TYR A 75 -7.41 -6.79 8.36
CA TYR A 75 -6.67 -6.28 9.52
C TYR A 75 -6.98 -4.79 9.69
N GLY A 76 -7.29 -4.43 10.94
CA GLY A 76 -7.97 -3.20 11.33
C GLY A 76 -7.34 -1.93 10.78
N TYR A 77 -8.08 -1.26 9.90
CA TYR A 77 -8.01 0.19 9.80
C TYR A 77 -8.48 0.74 11.15
N LYS A 78 -7.56 1.16 12.02
CA LYS A 78 -7.93 2.10 13.08
C LYS A 78 -8.31 3.41 12.41
N LYS A 79 -9.61 3.57 12.22
CA LYS A 79 -10.30 4.82 11.96
C LYS A 79 -10.04 5.70 13.20
N TRP A 80 -9.31 6.78 13.02
CA TRP A 80 -9.38 7.93 13.91
C TRP A 80 -10.29 8.93 13.22
#